data_AF-A0A178VPJ1-F1
#
_entry.id   AF-A0A178VPJ1-F1
#
_cell.length_a   1.000
_cell.length_b   1.000
_cell.length_c   1.000
_cell.angle_alpha   90.00
_cell.angle_beta   90.00
_cell.angle_gamma   90.00
#
_symmetry.space_group_name_H-M   'P 1'
#
loop_
_entity.id
_entity.type
_entity.pdbx_description
1 polymer ?
#
loop_
_entity_poly.entity_id
_entity_poly.type
_entity_poly.pdbx_seq_one_letter_code
_entity_poly.pdbx_strand_id
1 'polypeptide(L)'
;MSLAVKDLSTASSSSSKAIPVKIIPLQYPDSTSSDPHCHSIPFNDFFSRWTAKIKRMTFFDWIDAIFPCFLWIRTYRWHQYFKLDLMAGITVGIMLVPQAMSYARLAGLQPIYGLYSSFVPVFVYAVFGSSRQLAVGPVALVSLLVSNALSGIVDPSEELYTELAILLALMVGIFESIMGFLRLGWLIRFISHSVISGFTTASAVVIGLSQLKYFLGYSVSRSSKIMPVIDSIIAGADQFKWPPFLLGCTILVILLVMKHVGKAKKELQFIRAAGPLTGLALGTIIAKVFHPPSITLVGDIPQGLPKFSFPKSFDHAKLLLPTSALITGVAILVRHHCH
;
A
#
# COMPACT_ATOMS: atom_id res chain seq x y z
N MET A 1 -35.24 -42.19 23.49
CA MET A 1 -36.05 -43.28 22.89
C MET A 1 -35.55 -43.46 21.46
N SER A 2 -34.29 -43.90 21.32
CA SER A 2 -33.91 -45.24 20.88
C SER A 2 -34.66 -45.69 19.63
N LEU A 3 -33.99 -45.66 18.46
CA LEU A 3 -34.21 -46.60 17.36
C LEU A 3 -33.13 -46.42 16.27
N ALA A 4 -32.33 -47.49 16.16
CA ALA A 4 -31.87 -48.11 14.91
C ALA A 4 -30.81 -47.36 14.07
N VAL A 5 -29.78 -47.99 13.49
CA VAL A 5 -29.72 -49.31 12.83
C VAL A 5 -28.29 -49.85 12.96
N LYS A 6 -28.19 -51.15 13.19
CA LYS A 6 -26.97 -51.94 13.26
C LYS A 6 -26.76 -52.67 11.93
N ASP A 7 -25.56 -52.50 11.38
CA ASP A 7 -24.78 -53.36 10.48
C ASP A 7 -25.45 -54.05 9.27
N LEU A 8 -24.94 -53.72 8.07
CA LEU A 8 -24.55 -54.77 7.13
C LEU A 8 -23.40 -54.29 6.22
N SER A 9 -22.23 -54.88 6.43
CA SER A 9 -21.14 -54.85 5.46
C SER A 9 -21.46 -55.80 4.30
N THR A 10 -21.17 -55.41 3.06
CA THR A 10 -20.43 -56.20 2.07
C THR A 10 -20.45 -55.48 0.72
N ALA A 11 -19.27 -55.15 0.18
CA ALA A 11 -18.83 -55.53 -1.16
C ALA A 11 -17.70 -54.64 -1.71
N SER A 12 -16.76 -55.32 -2.36
CA SER A 12 -15.90 -54.86 -3.46
C SER A 12 -14.69 -53.95 -3.17
N SER A 13 -13.56 -54.64 -2.97
CA SER A 13 -12.28 -54.46 -3.68
C SER A 13 -12.11 -53.24 -4.59
N SER A 14 -11.14 -52.37 -4.26
CA SER A 14 -10.16 -51.90 -5.23
C SER A 14 -8.91 -51.32 -4.53
N SER A 15 -7.76 -51.74 -5.03
CA SER A 15 -6.42 -51.33 -4.62
C SER A 15 -6.21 -49.82 -4.82
N SER A 16 -5.98 -49.07 -3.74
CA SER A 16 -5.30 -47.78 -3.81
C SER A 16 -4.21 -47.71 -2.73
N LYS A 17 -2.99 -47.32 -3.14
CA LYS A 17 -1.85 -47.09 -2.26
C LYS A 17 -2.20 -46.01 -1.23
N ALA A 18 -2.42 -46.40 0.01
CA ALA A 18 -2.65 -45.48 1.12
C ALA A 18 -1.34 -44.76 1.48
N ILE A 19 -1.35 -43.43 1.38
CA ILE A 19 -0.33 -42.55 1.96
C ILE A 19 -0.41 -42.72 3.49
N PRO A 20 0.69 -42.97 4.22
CA PRO A 20 0.63 -43.08 5.68
C PRO A 20 0.27 -41.71 6.27
N VAL A 21 -0.99 -41.56 6.70
CA VAL A 21 -1.44 -40.41 7.48
C VAL A 21 -0.86 -40.56 8.88
N LYS A 22 0.15 -39.74 9.21
CA LYS A 22 0.68 -39.62 10.56
C LYS A 22 -0.38 -38.94 11.43
N ILE A 23 -1.15 -39.74 12.16
CA ILE A 23 -2.11 -39.26 13.16
C ILE A 23 -1.28 -38.62 14.26
N ILE A 24 -1.31 -37.28 14.33
CA ILE A 24 -0.77 -36.53 15.46
C ILE A 24 -1.80 -36.68 16.58
N PRO A 25 -1.51 -37.35 17.71
CA PRO A 25 -2.43 -37.35 18.83
C PRO A 25 -2.58 -35.90 19.29
N LEU A 26 -3.83 -35.40 19.32
CA LEU A 26 -4.16 -34.12 19.94
C LEU A 26 -3.91 -34.25 21.43
N GLN A 27 -2.70 -33.87 21.85
CA GLN A 27 -2.37 -33.68 23.25
C GLN A 27 -3.15 -32.45 23.73
N TYR A 28 -4.26 -32.68 24.41
CA TYR A 28 -4.89 -31.65 25.22
C TYR A 28 -3.87 -31.26 26.31
N PRO A 29 -3.57 -29.96 26.51
CA PRO A 29 -2.77 -29.56 27.65
C PRO A 29 -3.53 -29.97 28.90
N ASP A 30 -2.93 -30.82 29.73
CA ASP A 30 -3.48 -31.23 31.01
C ASP A 30 -3.84 -29.98 31.81
N SER A 31 -5.14 -29.84 32.09
CA SER A 31 -5.66 -28.81 32.97
C SER A 31 -5.23 -29.12 34.40
N THR A 32 -3.98 -28.82 34.76
CA THR A 32 -3.46 -28.76 36.15
C THR A 32 -2.02 -28.21 36.15
N SER A 33 -1.84 -26.99 35.67
CA SER A 33 -0.80 -26.10 36.18
C SER A 33 -1.39 -24.70 36.26
N SER A 34 -1.87 -24.36 37.45
CA SER A 34 -2.17 -23.00 37.83
C SER A 34 -0.87 -22.18 37.82
N ASP A 35 -0.50 -21.65 36.65
CA ASP A 35 0.38 -20.49 36.55
C ASP A 35 -0.52 -19.25 36.72
N PRO A 36 -0.51 -18.57 37.88
CA PRO A 36 -0.91 -17.18 37.87
C PRO A 36 0.20 -16.40 37.14
N HIS A 37 -0.17 -15.30 36.49
CA HIS A 37 0.71 -14.35 35.79
C HIS A 37 0.79 -14.48 34.26
N CYS A 38 -0.33 -14.19 33.60
CA CYS A 38 -0.27 -13.44 32.35
C CYS A 38 0.14 -11.99 32.67
N HIS A 39 1.43 -11.74 32.89
CA HIS A 39 1.95 -10.39 33.05
C HIS A 39 1.96 -9.69 31.68
N SER A 40 1.20 -8.61 31.56
CA SER A 40 1.48 -7.56 30.58
C SER A 40 2.95 -7.19 30.71
N ILE A 41 3.73 -7.39 29.64
CA ILE A 41 5.17 -7.07 29.65
C ILE A 41 5.30 -5.58 30.02
N PRO A 42 5.87 -5.24 31.18
CA PRO A 42 5.99 -3.85 31.60
C PRO A 42 6.91 -3.11 30.62
N PHE A 43 6.58 -1.88 30.26
CA PHE A 43 7.40 -1.04 29.37
C PHE A 43 8.88 -0.96 29.79
N ASN A 44 9.12 -1.04 31.11
CA ASN A 44 10.45 -1.02 31.70
C ASN A 44 11.31 -2.25 31.31
N ASP A 45 10.68 -3.40 31.13
CA ASP A 45 11.38 -4.66 30.82
C ASP A 45 11.71 -4.77 29.32
N PHE A 46 11.00 -4.03 28.46
CA PHE A 46 11.35 -3.86 27.06
C PHE A 46 12.62 -3.00 26.90
N PHE A 47 12.71 -1.89 27.64
CA PHE A 47 13.85 -0.98 27.59
C PHE A 47 15.12 -1.60 28.20
N SER A 48 14.98 -2.37 29.29
CA SER A 48 16.09 -3.11 29.91
C SER A 48 16.67 -4.17 28.96
N ARG A 49 15.81 -4.93 28.26
CA ARG A 49 16.23 -5.94 27.27
C ARG A 49 16.86 -5.30 26.04
N TRP A 50 16.37 -4.14 25.62
CA TRP A 50 16.96 -3.42 24.50
C TRP A 50 18.33 -2.83 24.83
N THR A 51 18.47 -2.19 25.99
CA THR A 51 19.76 -1.64 26.44
C THR A 51 20.80 -2.72 26.70
N ALA A 52 20.39 -3.87 27.28
CA ALA A 52 21.26 -5.04 27.45
C ALA A 52 21.62 -5.73 26.12
N LYS A 53 20.81 -5.57 25.07
CA LYS A 53 21.10 -6.04 23.71
C LYS A 53 22.12 -5.12 23.04
N ILE A 54 21.94 -3.80 23.13
CA ILE A 54 22.90 -2.81 22.60
C ILE A 54 24.28 -2.99 23.21
N LYS A 55 24.35 -3.19 24.54
CA LYS A 55 25.62 -3.28 25.27
C LYS A 55 26.43 -4.55 24.95
N ARG A 56 25.82 -5.53 24.28
CA ARG A 56 26.46 -6.83 23.91
C ARG A 56 26.69 -6.99 22.40
N MET A 57 26.29 -6.02 21.58
CA MET A 57 26.42 -6.13 20.13
C MET A 57 27.84 -5.76 19.68
N THR A 58 28.45 -6.64 18.88
CA THR A 58 29.72 -6.34 18.24
C THR A 58 29.55 -5.30 17.13
N PHE A 59 30.63 -4.69 16.67
CA PHE A 59 30.59 -3.69 15.59
C PHE A 59 29.89 -4.21 14.33
N PHE A 60 30.07 -5.49 13.99
CA PHE A 60 29.39 -6.14 12.87
C PHE A 60 27.89 -6.32 13.11
N ASP A 61 27.45 -6.67 14.33
CA ASP A 61 26.03 -6.73 14.67
C ASP A 61 25.36 -5.35 14.59
N TRP A 62 26.11 -4.28 14.86
CA TRP A 62 25.64 -2.91 14.72
C TRP A 62 25.45 -2.50 13.26
N ILE A 63 26.37 -2.91 12.38
CA ILE A 63 26.24 -2.73 10.93
C ILE A 63 25.05 -3.52 10.40
N ASP A 64 24.89 -4.78 10.80
CA ASP A 64 23.74 -5.61 10.37
C ASP A 64 22.40 -5.07 10.90
N ALA A 65 22.41 -4.40 12.06
CA ALA A 65 21.23 -3.74 12.61
C ALA A 65 20.85 -2.43 11.90
N ILE A 66 21.83 -1.66 11.41
CA ILE A 66 21.60 -0.39 10.69
C ILE A 66 21.36 -0.62 9.20
N PHE A 67 22.05 -1.60 8.61
CA PHE A 67 22.00 -1.93 7.19
C PHE A 67 21.58 -3.40 7.01
N PRO A 68 20.29 -3.72 7.17
CA PRO A 68 19.78 -5.09 7.00
C PRO A 68 20.08 -5.68 5.62
N CYS A 69 20.36 -4.82 4.62
CA CYS A 69 20.77 -5.21 3.28
C CYS A 69 22.03 -6.10 3.26
N PHE A 70 22.98 -5.93 4.18
CA PHE A 70 24.15 -6.81 4.25
C PHE A 70 23.79 -8.22 4.75
N LEU A 71 22.85 -8.31 5.69
CA LEU A 71 22.39 -9.58 6.23
C LEU A 71 21.63 -10.39 5.16
N TRP A 72 20.72 -9.74 4.43
CA TRP A 72 19.94 -10.44 3.40
C TRP A 72 20.81 -10.88 2.23
N ILE A 73 21.89 -10.17 1.91
CA ILE A 73 22.62 -10.39 0.64
C ILE A 73 23.57 -11.57 0.83
N ARG A 74 24.09 -11.71 2.05
CA ARG A 74 24.89 -12.85 2.49
C ARG A 74 24.07 -14.15 2.55
N THR A 75 22.80 -14.07 2.90
CA THR A 75 21.89 -15.22 2.96
C THR A 75 21.11 -15.46 1.66
N TYR A 76 21.32 -14.63 0.64
CA TYR A 76 20.56 -14.68 -0.60
C TYR A 76 20.99 -15.84 -1.52
N ARG A 77 20.03 -16.69 -1.91
CA ARG A 77 20.25 -17.78 -2.87
C ARG A 77 20.10 -17.28 -4.30
N TRP A 78 21.17 -16.71 -4.83
CA TRP A 78 21.22 -16.12 -6.18
C TRP A 78 20.67 -17.02 -7.28
N HIS A 79 21.03 -18.30 -7.28
CA HIS A 79 20.63 -19.22 -8.36
C HIS A 79 19.11 -19.47 -8.42
N GLN A 80 18.42 -19.43 -7.27
CA GLN A 80 16.99 -19.74 -7.17
C GLN A 80 16.12 -18.49 -7.30
N TYR A 81 16.51 -17.38 -6.66
CA TYR A 81 15.64 -16.22 -6.50
C TYR A 81 15.89 -15.10 -7.50
N PHE A 82 17.09 -14.98 -8.08
CA PHE A 82 17.44 -13.81 -8.89
C PHE A 82 16.51 -13.61 -10.09
N LYS A 83 16.20 -14.67 -10.84
CA LYS A 83 15.31 -14.60 -12.00
C LYS A 83 13.87 -14.22 -11.60
N LEU A 84 13.38 -14.79 -10.50
CA LEU A 84 12.03 -14.54 -10.00
C LEU A 84 11.89 -13.10 -9.48
N ASP A 85 12.86 -12.64 -8.69
CA ASP A 85 12.86 -11.28 -8.14
C ASP A 85 13.08 -10.22 -9.23
N LEU A 86 13.90 -10.51 -10.24
CA LEU A 86 14.09 -9.60 -11.39
C LEU A 86 12.78 -9.43 -12.18
N MET A 87 12.10 -10.55 -12.49
CA MET A 87 10.81 -10.50 -13.20
C MET A 87 9.72 -9.81 -12.36
N ALA A 88 9.67 -10.09 -11.05
CA ALA A 88 8.76 -9.43 -10.13
C ALA A 88 9.05 -7.93 -10.02
N GLY A 89 10.32 -7.54 -9.87
CA GLY A 89 10.77 -6.16 -9.77
C GLY A 89 10.48 -5.35 -11.03
N ILE A 90 10.73 -5.91 -12.22
CA ILE A 90 10.35 -5.27 -13.49
C ILE A 90 8.84 -5.07 -13.56
N THR A 91 8.05 -6.09 -13.22
CA THR A 91 6.59 -6.02 -13.27
C THR A 91 6.05 -4.96 -12.30
N VAL A 92 6.51 -4.97 -11.05
CA VAL A 92 6.12 -3.99 -10.02
C VAL A 92 6.57 -2.59 -10.39
N GLY A 93 7.80 -2.44 -10.89
CA GLY A 93 8.36 -1.16 -11.32
C GLY A 93 7.55 -0.52 -12.45
N ILE A 94 7.18 -1.30 -13.48
CA ILE A 94 6.36 -0.79 -14.59
C ILE A 94 4.97 -0.37 -14.09
N MET A 95 4.38 -1.08 -13.12
CA MET A 95 3.09 -0.69 -12.52
C MET A 95 3.20 0.56 -11.64
N LEU A 96 4.32 0.74 -10.95
CA LEU A 96 4.52 1.83 -10.01
C LEU A 96 4.51 3.19 -10.72
N VAL A 97 5.03 3.26 -11.95
CA VAL A 97 5.10 4.48 -12.78
C VAL A 97 3.72 5.14 -12.98
N PRO A 98 2.72 4.51 -13.64
CA PRO A 98 1.40 5.10 -13.83
C PRO A 98 0.64 5.30 -12.51
N GLN A 99 0.82 4.39 -11.54
CA GLN A 99 0.19 4.49 -10.23
C GLN A 99 0.65 5.76 -9.50
N ALA A 100 1.96 5.99 -9.45
CA ALA A 100 2.54 7.14 -8.78
C ALA A 100 2.15 8.46 -9.45
N MET A 101 2.10 8.52 -10.78
CA MET A 101 1.62 9.69 -11.53
C MET A 101 0.16 10.02 -11.19
N SER A 102 -0.71 9.01 -11.14
CA SER A 102 -2.12 9.17 -10.76
C SER A 102 -2.26 9.71 -9.34
N TYR A 103 -1.49 9.16 -8.40
CA TYR A 103 -1.53 9.59 -7.01
C TYR A 103 -0.98 10.99 -6.78
N ALA A 104 0.00 11.45 -7.57
CA ALA A 104 0.43 12.84 -7.56
C ALA A 104 -0.70 13.78 -8.02
N ARG A 105 -1.45 13.42 -9.07
CA ARG A 105 -2.64 14.17 -9.52
C ARG A 105 -3.75 14.19 -8.47
N LEU A 106 -3.95 13.09 -7.73
CA LEU A 106 -4.86 13.07 -6.58
C LEU A 106 -4.41 14.04 -5.48
N ALA A 107 -3.11 14.18 -5.26
CA ALA A 107 -2.51 15.09 -4.29
C ALA A 107 -2.46 16.56 -4.75
N GLY A 108 -2.99 16.91 -5.93
CA GLY A 108 -2.89 18.28 -6.45
C GLY A 108 -1.57 18.63 -7.10
N LEU A 109 -0.60 17.70 -7.13
CA LEU A 109 0.76 17.94 -7.62
C LEU A 109 0.93 17.52 -9.08
N GLN A 110 2.00 18.01 -9.70
CA GLN A 110 2.42 17.55 -11.02
C GLN A 110 2.83 16.06 -10.98
N PRO A 111 2.54 15.26 -12.03
CA PRO A 111 2.86 13.82 -12.09
C PRO A 111 4.31 13.47 -11.76
N ILE A 112 5.25 14.36 -12.06
CA ILE A 112 6.68 14.17 -11.81
C ILE A 112 7.01 13.95 -10.32
N TYR A 113 6.29 14.61 -9.40
CA TYR A 113 6.48 14.40 -7.95
C TYR A 113 6.05 13.01 -7.51
N GLY A 114 5.12 12.38 -8.24
CA GLY A 114 4.77 10.96 -8.07
C GLY A 114 5.95 10.06 -8.40
N LEU A 115 6.63 10.32 -9.51
CA LEU A 115 7.83 9.56 -9.89
C LEU A 115 8.96 9.73 -8.87
N TYR A 116 9.19 10.95 -8.39
CA TYR A 116 10.21 11.18 -7.36
C TYR A 116 9.87 10.47 -6.03
N SER A 117 8.61 10.49 -5.61
CA SER A 117 8.15 9.83 -4.37
C SER A 117 8.06 8.31 -4.47
N SER A 118 8.14 7.73 -5.66
CA SER A 118 8.24 6.28 -5.86
C SER A 118 9.67 5.80 -6.09
N PHE A 119 10.51 6.62 -6.72
CA PHE A 119 11.92 6.30 -6.96
C PHE A 119 12.74 6.37 -5.67
N VAL A 120 12.83 7.55 -5.03
CA VAL A 120 13.75 7.78 -3.90
C VAL A 120 13.47 6.84 -2.72
N PRO A 121 12.22 6.68 -2.23
CA PRO A 121 11.94 5.83 -1.08
C PRO A 121 12.22 4.35 -1.32
N VAL A 122 12.10 3.85 -2.56
CA VAL A 122 12.42 2.45 -2.89
C VAL A 122 13.92 2.20 -2.77
N PHE A 123 14.77 3.11 -3.25
CA PHE A 123 16.23 3.00 -3.08
C PHE A 123 16.62 3.07 -1.61
N VAL A 124 16.03 4.00 -0.85
CA VAL A 124 16.27 4.10 0.60
C VAL A 124 15.82 2.83 1.31
N TYR A 125 14.63 2.30 0.98
CA TYR A 125 14.11 1.07 1.57
C TYR A 125 14.94 -0.17 1.19
N ALA A 126 15.54 -0.22 0.00
CA ALA A 126 16.43 -1.31 -0.36
C ALA A 126 17.70 -1.37 0.51
N VAL A 127 18.11 -0.25 1.11
CA VAL A 127 19.29 -0.17 1.99
C VAL A 127 18.93 -0.40 3.45
N PHE A 128 17.86 0.24 3.92
CA PHE A 128 17.47 0.27 5.34
C PHE A 128 16.30 -0.67 5.68
N GLY A 129 15.65 -1.27 4.69
CA GLY A 129 14.45 -2.10 4.86
C GLY A 129 14.78 -3.45 5.47
N SER A 130 14.00 -3.85 6.47
CA SER A 130 14.12 -5.16 7.13
C SER A 130 13.36 -6.28 6.41
N SER A 131 12.40 -5.95 5.53
CA SER A 131 11.60 -6.93 4.79
C SER A 131 11.94 -6.91 3.31
N ARG A 132 12.23 -8.10 2.76
CA ARG A 132 12.64 -8.29 1.36
C ARG A 132 11.47 -8.21 0.36
N GLN A 133 10.24 -8.34 0.84
CA GLN A 133 9.03 -8.45 0.02
C GLN A 133 8.15 -7.19 0.07
N LEU A 134 8.48 -6.23 0.95
CA LEU A 134 7.70 -5.01 1.09
C LEU A 134 8.11 -4.01 0.00
N ALA A 135 7.15 -3.62 -0.83
CA ALA A 135 7.31 -2.52 -1.78
C ALA A 135 6.84 -1.21 -1.13
N VAL A 136 7.68 -0.19 -1.16
CA VAL A 136 7.34 1.16 -0.69
C VAL A 136 6.94 2.01 -1.89
N GLY A 137 5.87 2.79 -1.76
CA GLY A 137 5.42 3.69 -2.81
C GLY A 137 4.32 4.64 -2.33
N PRO A 138 3.94 5.60 -3.16
CA PRO A 138 2.84 6.50 -2.83
C PRO A 138 1.52 5.73 -2.71
N VAL A 139 0.64 6.23 -1.84
CA VAL A 139 -0.66 5.61 -1.53
C VAL A 139 -1.77 6.63 -1.78
N ALA A 140 -2.83 6.22 -2.48
CA ALA A 140 -3.96 7.06 -2.85
C ALA A 140 -4.56 7.84 -1.66
N LEU A 141 -4.72 7.18 -0.51
CA LEU A 141 -5.31 7.80 0.67
C LEU A 141 -4.44 8.94 1.22
N VAL A 142 -3.12 8.73 1.30
CA VAL A 142 -2.17 9.76 1.75
C VAL A 142 -2.19 10.93 0.78
N SER A 143 -2.26 10.67 -0.53
CA SER A 143 -2.41 11.73 -1.55
C SER A 143 -3.66 12.58 -1.35
N LEU A 144 -4.81 11.98 -1.03
CA LEU A 144 -6.04 12.72 -0.75
C LEU A 144 -5.94 13.55 0.54
N LEU A 145 -5.30 13.02 1.58
CA LEU A 145 -5.06 13.76 2.83
C LEU A 145 -4.14 14.96 2.62
N VAL A 146 -3.08 14.80 1.84
CA VAL A 146 -2.19 15.89 1.44
C VAL A 146 -2.96 16.95 0.66
N SER A 147 -3.77 16.55 -0.33
CA SER A 147 -4.59 17.49 -1.10
C SER A 147 -5.51 18.29 -0.19
N ASN A 148 -6.22 17.62 0.71
CA ASN A 148 -7.17 18.28 1.61
C ASN A 148 -6.50 19.22 2.61
N ALA A 149 -5.32 18.85 3.10
CA ALA A 149 -4.57 19.67 4.03
C ALA A 149 -4.08 20.95 3.38
N LEU A 150 -3.54 20.85 2.17
CA LEU A 150 -2.93 21.97 1.46
C LEU A 150 -3.98 22.87 0.82
N SER A 151 -5.03 22.29 0.21
CA SER A 151 -6.12 23.06 -0.41
C SER A 151 -6.96 23.86 0.60
N GLY A 152 -6.84 23.59 1.91
CA GLY A 152 -7.42 24.42 2.95
C GLY A 152 -6.60 25.68 3.28
N ILE A 153 -5.39 25.80 2.74
CA ILE A 153 -4.46 26.90 3.01
C ILE A 153 -4.18 27.68 1.73
N VAL A 154 -3.92 26.97 0.61
CA VAL A 154 -3.40 27.54 -0.65
C VAL A 154 -3.99 26.80 -1.84
N ASP A 155 -4.23 27.51 -2.94
CA ASP A 155 -4.73 26.90 -4.15
C ASP A 155 -3.66 26.05 -4.86
N PRO A 156 -4.02 24.88 -5.45
CA PRO A 156 -3.07 24.00 -6.14
C PRO A 156 -2.33 24.60 -7.34
N SER A 157 -2.79 25.75 -7.84
CA SER A 157 -2.14 26.48 -8.95
C SER A 157 -0.93 27.30 -8.52
N GLU A 158 -0.79 27.58 -7.22
CA GLU A 158 0.30 28.40 -6.71
C GLU A 158 1.57 27.58 -6.53
N GLU A 159 2.73 28.19 -6.83
CA GLU A 159 4.04 27.54 -6.62
C GLU A 159 4.25 27.15 -5.14
N LEU A 160 3.69 27.95 -4.23
CA LEU A 160 3.75 27.74 -2.79
C LEU A 160 3.08 26.42 -2.37
N TYR A 161 2.10 25.92 -3.12
CA TYR A 161 1.48 24.61 -2.87
C TYR A 161 2.51 23.47 -2.88
N THR A 162 3.43 23.52 -3.84
CA THR A 162 4.47 22.50 -4.00
C THR A 162 5.50 22.58 -2.90
N GLU A 163 5.89 23.80 -2.49
CA GLU A 163 6.79 24.00 -1.34
C GLU A 163 6.19 23.46 -0.04
N LEU A 164 4.90 23.74 0.22
CA LEU A 164 4.20 23.22 1.39
C LEU A 164 4.07 21.70 1.36
N ALA A 165 3.86 21.09 0.19
CA ALA A 165 3.85 19.63 0.06
C ALA A 165 5.20 19.01 0.42
N ILE A 166 6.31 19.62 0.01
CA ILE A 166 7.68 19.18 0.36
C ILE A 166 7.92 19.35 1.86
N LEU A 167 7.51 20.48 2.45
CA LEU A 167 7.59 20.72 3.89
C LEU A 167 6.78 19.70 4.69
N LEU A 168 5.55 19.41 4.25
CA LEU A 168 4.67 18.43 4.88
C LEU A 168 5.29 17.04 4.83
N ALA A 169 5.85 16.63 3.69
CA ALA A 169 6.55 15.36 3.56
C ALA A 169 7.76 15.26 4.50
N LEU A 170 8.53 16.36 4.65
CA LEU A 170 9.64 16.44 5.59
C LEU A 170 9.16 16.26 7.04
N MET A 171 8.08 16.95 7.43
CA MET A 171 7.50 16.83 8.78
C MET A 171 6.99 15.41 9.06
N VAL A 172 6.30 14.78 8.11
CA VAL A 172 5.87 13.38 8.23
C VAL A 172 7.07 12.45 8.39
N GLY A 173 8.14 12.66 7.63
CA GLY A 173 9.38 11.89 7.77
C GLY A 173 10.04 12.05 9.14
N ILE A 174 10.05 13.26 9.70
CA ILE A 174 10.53 13.53 11.06
C ILE A 174 9.65 12.82 12.10
N PHE A 175 8.33 12.89 11.98
CA PHE A 175 7.41 12.20 12.88
C PHE A 175 7.56 10.67 12.80
N GLU A 176 7.65 10.09 11.60
CA GLU A 176 7.93 8.66 11.42
C GLU A 176 9.27 8.26 12.04
N SER A 177 10.30 9.10 11.89
CA SER A 177 11.63 8.88 12.49
C SER A 177 11.57 8.93 14.02
N ILE A 178 10.86 9.89 14.60
CA ILE A 178 10.66 10.01 16.06
C ILE A 178 9.90 8.79 16.58
N MET A 179 8.79 8.39 15.94
CA MET A 179 8.03 7.21 16.36
C MET A 179 8.85 5.92 16.23
N GLY A 180 9.66 5.80 15.17
CA GLY A 180 10.60 4.70 14.99
C GLY A 180 11.68 4.66 16.07
N PHE A 181 12.27 5.81 16.39
CA PHE A 181 13.28 5.95 17.45
C PHE A 181 12.72 5.60 18.83
N LEU A 182 11.52 6.11 19.15
CA LEU A 182 10.81 5.80 20.38
C LEU A 182 10.21 4.38 20.38
N ARG A 183 10.32 3.64 19.26
CA ARG A 183 9.84 2.25 19.11
C ARG A 183 8.34 2.10 19.37
N LEU A 184 7.55 3.08 18.94
CA LEU A 184 6.08 3.08 19.08
C LEU A 184 5.38 1.99 18.24
N GLY A 185 6.11 1.13 17.53
CA GLY A 185 5.54 -0.03 16.83
C GLY A 185 4.73 -0.97 17.75
N TRP A 186 5.01 -0.97 19.06
CA TRP A 186 4.19 -1.71 20.03
C TRP A 186 2.77 -1.13 20.17
N LEU A 187 2.59 0.18 20.00
CA LEU A 187 1.28 0.84 20.11
C LEU A 187 0.28 0.30 19.08
N ILE A 188 0.78 -0.12 17.91
CA ILE A 188 -0.02 -0.68 16.83
C ILE A 188 -0.73 -1.97 17.26
N ARG A 189 -0.16 -2.72 18.23
CA ARG A 189 -0.77 -3.94 18.78
C ARG A 189 -2.05 -3.70 19.58
N PHE A 190 -2.30 -2.46 20.00
CA PHE A 190 -3.55 -2.08 20.68
C PHE A 190 -4.67 -1.69 19.72
N ILE A 191 -4.39 -1.61 18.42
CA ILE A 191 -5.42 -1.34 17.43
C ILE A 191 -6.22 -2.61 17.23
N SER A 192 -7.51 -2.57 17.57
CA SER A 192 -8.38 -3.72 17.41
C SER A 192 -8.57 -4.07 15.92
N HIS A 193 -8.76 -5.35 15.64
CA HIS A 193 -9.04 -5.82 14.27
C HIS A 193 -10.25 -5.11 13.66
N SER A 194 -11.26 -4.79 14.47
CA SER A 194 -12.45 -4.04 14.05
C SER A 194 -12.12 -2.63 13.54
N VAL A 195 -11.19 -1.91 14.18
CA VAL A 195 -10.76 -0.58 13.74
C VAL A 195 -10.02 -0.66 12.41
N ILE A 196 -9.11 -1.62 12.26
CA ILE A 196 -8.35 -1.82 11.01
C ILE A 196 -9.30 -2.17 9.86
N SER A 197 -10.25 -3.09 10.10
CA SER A 197 -11.24 -3.49 9.10
C SER A 197 -12.17 -2.34 8.70
N GLY A 198 -12.69 -1.59 9.68
CA GLY A 198 -13.53 -0.41 9.44
C GLY A 198 -12.79 0.68 8.65
N PHE A 199 -11.55 0.99 9.05
CA PHE A 199 -10.71 1.94 8.36
C PHE A 199 -10.40 1.52 6.91
N THR A 200 -10.08 0.24 6.70
CA THR A 200 -9.77 -0.28 5.36
C THR A 200 -11.00 -0.24 4.45
N THR A 201 -12.18 -0.56 4.97
CA THR A 201 -13.45 -0.50 4.23
C THR A 201 -13.80 0.94 3.87
N ALA A 202 -13.70 1.87 4.83
CA ALA A 202 -13.92 3.30 4.59
C ALA A 202 -12.92 3.86 3.56
N SER A 203 -11.65 3.48 3.68
CA SER A 203 -10.60 3.87 2.74
C SER A 203 -10.89 3.36 1.33
N ALA A 204 -11.37 2.12 1.19
CA ALA A 204 -11.75 1.57 -0.11
C ALA A 204 -12.89 2.35 -0.77
N VAL A 205 -13.90 2.76 0.01
CA VAL A 205 -15.00 3.61 -0.47
C VAL A 205 -14.49 4.98 -0.91
N VAL A 206 -13.69 5.65 -0.08
CA VAL A 206 -13.11 6.97 -0.40
C VAL A 206 -12.23 6.91 -1.66
N ILE A 207 -11.39 5.88 -1.77
CA ILE A 207 -10.57 5.66 -2.97
C ILE A 207 -11.48 5.44 -4.19
N GLY A 208 -12.50 4.58 -4.09
CA GLY A 208 -13.45 4.32 -5.17
C GLY A 208 -14.15 5.60 -5.66
N LEU A 209 -14.70 6.39 -4.74
CA LEU A 209 -15.32 7.68 -5.06
C LEU A 209 -14.32 8.65 -5.70
N SER A 210 -13.07 8.67 -5.24
CA SER A 210 -12.02 9.53 -5.82
C SER A 210 -11.65 9.15 -7.26
N GLN A 211 -11.88 7.89 -7.66
CA GLN A 211 -11.63 7.43 -9.03
C GLN A 211 -12.83 7.69 -9.96
N LEU A 212 -14.04 7.80 -9.40
CA LEU A 212 -15.27 7.97 -10.20
C LEU A 212 -15.24 9.22 -11.08
N LYS A 213 -14.56 10.29 -10.64
CA LYS A 213 -14.36 11.50 -11.44
C LYS A 213 -13.71 11.24 -12.81
N TYR A 214 -12.82 10.25 -12.90
CA TYR A 214 -12.15 9.89 -14.16
C TYR A 214 -13.09 9.11 -15.10
N PHE A 215 -14.07 8.40 -14.56
CA PHE A 215 -15.12 7.72 -15.33
C PHE A 215 -16.18 8.70 -15.84
N LEU A 216 -16.54 9.69 -15.02
CA LEU A 216 -17.62 10.64 -15.33
C LEU A 216 -17.19 11.72 -16.35
N GLY A 217 -15.90 12.04 -16.42
CA GLY A 217 -15.34 12.92 -17.46
C GLY A 217 -15.44 14.43 -17.17
N TYR A 218 -15.79 14.82 -15.94
CA TYR A 218 -15.80 16.20 -15.48
C TYR A 218 -15.03 16.38 -14.16
N SER A 219 -14.70 17.62 -13.82
CA SER A 219 -13.92 17.96 -12.63
C SER A 219 -14.79 17.86 -11.37
N VAL A 220 -14.66 16.76 -10.64
CA VAL A 220 -15.21 16.60 -9.29
C VAL A 220 -14.25 17.23 -8.28
N SER A 221 -14.79 17.85 -7.23
CA SER A 221 -14.01 18.47 -6.17
C SER A 221 -13.10 17.43 -5.49
N ARG A 222 -11.81 17.74 -5.32
CA ARG A 222 -10.83 16.80 -4.73
C ARG A 222 -10.96 16.90 -3.21
N SER A 223 -11.63 15.94 -2.59
CA SER A 223 -11.69 15.89 -1.13
C SER A 223 -11.60 14.48 -0.54
N SER A 224 -10.97 14.38 0.63
CA SER A 224 -11.04 13.21 1.51
C SER A 224 -12.36 13.14 2.31
N LYS A 225 -13.22 14.17 2.23
CA LYS A 225 -14.55 14.17 2.84
C LYS A 225 -15.57 13.61 1.84
N ILE A 226 -16.38 12.64 2.27
CA ILE A 226 -17.33 11.94 1.39
C ILE A 226 -18.48 12.86 0.93
N MET A 227 -19.07 13.64 1.85
CA MET A 227 -20.20 14.52 1.54
C MET A 227 -19.95 15.48 0.36
N PRO A 228 -18.90 16.33 0.36
CA PRO A 228 -18.66 17.24 -0.75
C PRO A 228 -18.34 16.52 -2.07
N VAL A 229 -17.80 15.30 -2.01
CA VAL A 229 -17.56 14.48 -3.21
C VAL A 229 -18.90 13.99 -3.78
N ILE A 230 -19.82 13.51 -2.94
CA ILE A 230 -21.15 13.09 -3.38
C ILE A 230 -21.94 14.27 -3.94
N ASP A 231 -21.96 15.40 -3.22
CA ASP A 231 -22.69 16.59 -3.65
C ASP A 231 -22.19 17.10 -5.00
N SER A 232 -20.87 17.11 -5.22
CA SER A 232 -20.29 17.50 -6.51
C SER A 232 -20.51 16.47 -7.62
N ILE A 233 -20.65 15.18 -7.30
CA ILE A 233 -21.07 14.16 -8.27
C ILE A 233 -22.51 14.41 -8.71
N ILE A 234 -23.43 14.61 -7.76
CA ILE A 234 -24.87 14.82 -8.06
C ILE A 234 -25.07 16.12 -8.83
N ALA A 235 -24.45 17.22 -8.39
CA ALA A 235 -24.57 18.52 -9.04
C ALA A 235 -23.93 18.54 -10.44
N GLY A 236 -22.93 17.68 -10.69
CA GLY A 236 -22.25 17.59 -11.98
C GLY A 236 -22.82 16.54 -12.94
N ALA A 237 -23.91 15.85 -12.58
CA ALA A 237 -24.45 14.74 -13.36
C ALA A 237 -24.79 15.11 -14.82
N ASP A 238 -25.20 16.36 -15.05
CA ASP A 238 -25.54 16.87 -16.38
C ASP A 238 -24.32 17.05 -17.30
N GLN A 239 -23.10 17.08 -16.75
CA GLN A 239 -21.84 17.24 -17.51
C GLN A 239 -21.18 15.91 -17.86
N PHE A 240 -21.91 14.81 -17.73
CA PHE A 240 -21.42 13.46 -17.98
C PHE A 240 -20.94 13.27 -19.42
N LYS A 241 -19.75 12.68 -19.58
CA LYS A 241 -19.17 12.39 -20.89
C LYS A 241 -19.12 10.89 -21.13
N TRP A 242 -19.78 10.44 -22.20
CA TRP A 242 -19.80 9.04 -22.64
C TRP A 242 -18.41 8.45 -22.98
N PRO A 243 -17.50 9.16 -23.68
CA PRO A 243 -16.21 8.58 -24.09
C PRO A 243 -15.33 8.07 -22.93
N PRO A 244 -15.04 8.86 -21.87
CA PRO A 244 -14.23 8.37 -20.74
C PRO A 244 -14.92 7.25 -19.97
N PHE A 245 -16.26 7.29 -19.87
CA PHE A 245 -17.03 6.22 -19.21
C PHE A 245 -16.88 4.88 -19.96
N LEU A 246 -17.11 4.87 -21.28
CA LEU A 246 -17.01 3.65 -22.08
C LEU A 246 -15.59 3.08 -22.07
N LEU A 247 -14.58 3.95 -22.16
CA LEU A 247 -13.17 3.55 -22.06
C LEU A 247 -12.85 2.95 -20.69
N GLY A 248 -13.27 3.61 -19.60
CA GLY A 248 -13.09 3.11 -18.25
C GLY A 248 -13.76 1.75 -18.04
N CYS A 249 -15.01 1.60 -18.49
CA CYS A 249 -15.77 0.35 -18.38
C CYS A 249 -15.15 -0.79 -19.18
N THR A 250 -14.70 -0.54 -20.41
CA THR A 250 -14.05 -1.56 -21.24
C THR A 250 -12.73 -2.04 -20.62
N ILE A 251 -11.87 -1.13 -20.16
CA ILE A 251 -10.63 -1.48 -19.45
C ILE A 251 -10.93 -2.22 -18.14
N LEU A 252 -11.95 -1.80 -17.39
CA LEU A 252 -12.36 -2.46 -16.16
C LEU A 252 -12.83 -3.90 -16.42
N VAL A 253 -13.66 -4.12 -17.44
CA VAL A 253 -14.10 -5.47 -17.83
C VAL A 253 -12.91 -6.35 -18.21
N ILE A 254 -11.97 -5.83 -19.01
CA ILE A 254 -10.74 -6.56 -19.39
C ILE A 254 -9.94 -6.95 -18.14
N LEU A 255 -9.74 -6.02 -17.21
CA LEU A 255 -9.05 -6.27 -15.94
C LEU A 255 -9.75 -7.35 -15.11
N LEU A 256 -11.08 -7.30 -15.00
CA LEU A 256 -11.87 -8.29 -14.26
C LEU A 256 -11.81 -9.67 -14.90
N VAL A 257 -11.91 -9.75 -16.24
CA VAL A 257 -11.77 -11.00 -17.00
C VAL A 257 -10.38 -11.59 -16.79
N MET A 258 -9.31 -10.79 -16.97
CA MET A 258 -7.94 -11.23 -16.74
C MET A 258 -7.71 -11.72 -15.31
N LYS A 259 -8.29 -11.03 -14.32
CA LYS A 259 -8.25 -11.44 -12.91
C LYS A 259 -9.00 -12.74 -12.66
N HIS A 260 -10.16 -12.94 -13.28
CA HIS A 260 -10.97 -14.14 -13.10
C HIS A 260 -10.30 -15.37 -13.75
N VAL A 261 -9.83 -15.22 -14.99
CA VAL A 261 -9.08 -16.26 -15.72
C VAL A 261 -7.79 -16.63 -14.98
N GLY A 262 -7.05 -15.65 -14.48
CA GLY A 262 -5.83 -15.89 -13.70
C GLY A 262 -6.07 -16.54 -12.33
N LYS A 263 -7.29 -16.48 -11.78
CA LYS A 263 -7.69 -17.27 -10.60
C LYS A 263 -8.10 -18.70 -10.96
N ALA A 264 -8.77 -18.88 -12.09
CA ALA A 264 -9.28 -20.18 -12.52
C ALA A 264 -8.17 -21.15 -12.96
N LYS A 265 -7.08 -20.64 -13.56
CA LYS A 265 -5.97 -21.47 -14.06
C LYS A 265 -4.64 -21.07 -13.42
N LYS A 266 -4.02 -21.98 -12.65
CA LYS A 266 -2.70 -21.75 -12.02
C LYS A 266 -1.59 -21.42 -13.05
N GLU A 267 -1.65 -22.02 -14.24
CA GLU A 267 -0.70 -21.74 -15.33
C GLU A 267 -0.80 -20.31 -15.87
N LEU A 268 -1.94 -19.65 -15.70
CA LEU A 268 -2.20 -18.29 -16.17
C LEU A 268 -2.10 -17.25 -15.06
N GLN A 269 -1.49 -17.58 -13.91
CA GLN A 269 -1.34 -16.64 -12.80
C GLN A 269 -0.58 -15.36 -13.21
N PHE A 270 0.33 -15.47 -14.20
CA PHE A 270 1.05 -14.32 -14.78
C PHE A 270 0.10 -13.31 -15.45
N ILE A 271 -1.03 -13.76 -16.03
CA ILE A 271 -2.04 -12.88 -16.65
C ILE A 271 -2.60 -11.89 -15.63
N ARG A 272 -2.76 -12.29 -14.36
CA ARG A 272 -3.22 -11.40 -13.29
C ARG A 272 -2.24 -10.25 -13.06
N ALA A 273 -0.93 -10.53 -13.11
CA ALA A 273 0.10 -9.52 -13.01
C ALA A 273 0.21 -8.67 -14.29
N ALA A 274 -0.07 -9.24 -15.47
CA ALA A 274 -0.08 -8.46 -16.72
C ALA A 274 -1.33 -7.56 -16.88
N GLY A 275 -2.38 -7.72 -16.06
CA GLY A 275 -3.65 -7.01 -16.19
C GLY A 275 -3.53 -5.49 -16.22
N PRO A 276 -3.00 -4.84 -15.16
CA PRO A 276 -2.81 -3.38 -15.13
C PRO A 276 -1.95 -2.86 -16.28
N LEU A 277 -0.92 -3.61 -16.67
CA LEU A 277 -0.04 -3.26 -17.78
C LEU A 277 -0.79 -3.30 -19.12
N THR A 278 -1.62 -4.33 -19.32
CA THR A 278 -2.44 -4.48 -20.52
C THR A 278 -3.46 -3.36 -20.61
N GLY A 279 -4.10 -3.00 -19.49
CA GLY A 279 -5.01 -1.85 -19.42
C GLY A 279 -4.31 -0.53 -19.78
N LEU A 280 -3.10 -0.31 -19.27
CA LEU A 280 -2.31 0.87 -19.60
C LEU A 280 -1.93 0.92 -21.09
N ALA A 281 -1.39 -0.17 -21.63
CA ALA A 281 -0.97 -0.25 -23.02
C ALA A 281 -2.17 -0.04 -23.97
N LEU A 282 -3.27 -0.76 -23.72
CA LEU A 282 -4.48 -0.66 -24.52
C LEU A 282 -5.11 0.74 -24.42
N GLY A 283 -5.19 1.31 -23.22
CA GLY A 283 -5.70 2.67 -23.01
C GLY A 283 -4.86 3.71 -23.74
N THR A 284 -3.54 3.56 -23.75
CA THR A 284 -2.61 4.47 -24.46
C THR A 284 -2.78 4.35 -25.98
N ILE A 285 -2.92 3.13 -26.50
CA ILE A 285 -3.16 2.89 -27.93
C ILE A 285 -4.50 3.52 -28.36
N ILE A 286 -5.57 3.27 -27.63
CA ILE A 286 -6.90 3.81 -27.93
C ILE A 286 -6.88 5.35 -27.86
N ALA A 287 -6.26 5.92 -26.83
CA ALA A 287 -6.14 7.37 -26.69
C ALA A 287 -5.36 8.01 -27.85
N LYS A 288 -4.31 7.35 -28.34
CA LYS A 288 -3.50 7.82 -29.48
C LYS A 288 -4.21 7.67 -30.83
N VAL A 289 -5.02 6.62 -31.01
CA VAL A 289 -5.72 6.38 -32.29
C VAL A 289 -6.95 7.26 -32.42
N PHE A 290 -7.76 7.37 -31.35
CA PHE A 290 -9.05 8.05 -31.40
C PHE A 290 -8.99 9.53 -31.00
N HIS A 291 -7.86 10.01 -30.44
CA HIS A 291 -7.67 11.38 -29.95
C HIS A 291 -8.93 12.03 -29.32
N PRO A 292 -9.60 11.37 -28.36
CA PRO A 292 -10.83 11.90 -27.81
C PRO A 292 -10.55 13.21 -27.06
N PRO A 293 -11.15 14.36 -27.46
CA PRO A 293 -10.88 15.67 -26.85
C PRO A 293 -11.34 15.77 -25.38
N SER A 294 -12.05 14.75 -24.90
CA SER A 294 -12.58 14.66 -23.54
C SER A 294 -11.60 14.02 -22.55
N ILE A 295 -10.49 13.42 -23.01
CA ILE A 295 -9.53 12.71 -22.16
C ILE A 295 -8.33 13.61 -21.89
N THR A 296 -8.11 13.93 -20.62
CA THR A 296 -6.92 14.65 -20.17
C THR A 296 -5.68 13.77 -20.28
N LEU A 297 -4.79 14.11 -21.20
CA LEU A 297 -3.49 13.48 -21.34
C LEU A 297 -2.54 13.98 -20.23
N VAL A 298 -1.60 13.13 -19.84
CA VAL A 298 -0.63 13.43 -18.76
C VAL A 298 0.26 14.64 -19.10
N GLY A 299 0.37 14.97 -20.39
CA GLY A 299 1.20 16.06 -20.91
C GLY A 299 2.68 15.68 -20.95
N ASP A 300 3.52 16.64 -21.32
CA ASP A 300 4.97 16.46 -21.28
C ASP A 300 5.48 16.45 -19.83
N ILE A 301 6.31 15.45 -19.52
CA ILE A 301 6.92 15.31 -18.20
C ILE A 301 8.35 15.86 -18.30
N PRO A 302 8.69 16.92 -17.55
CA PRO A 302 10.03 17.48 -17.62
C PRO A 302 11.06 16.42 -17.22
N GLN A 303 12.11 16.29 -18.02
CA GLN A 303 13.17 15.34 -17.78
C GLN A 303 14.20 15.95 -16.83
N GLY A 304 14.61 15.18 -15.82
CA GLY A 304 15.65 15.61 -14.90
C GLY A 304 15.56 14.91 -13.55
N LEU A 305 16.64 15.01 -12.79
CA LEU A 305 16.62 14.67 -11.37
C LEU A 305 16.05 15.85 -10.56
N PRO A 306 15.39 15.58 -9.43
CA PRO A 306 14.92 16.66 -8.56
C PRO A 306 16.13 17.43 -8.05
N LYS A 307 16.11 18.76 -8.22
CA LYS A 307 17.08 19.63 -7.54
C LYS A 307 16.77 19.58 -6.05
N PHE A 308 17.79 19.38 -5.23
CA PHE A 308 17.62 19.41 -3.78
C PHE A 308 17.27 20.84 -3.36
N SER A 309 16.06 21.03 -2.82
CA SER A 309 15.57 22.31 -2.34
C SER A 309 15.14 22.19 -0.89
N PHE A 310 15.65 23.06 -0.03
CA PHE A 310 15.13 23.20 1.32
C PHE A 310 13.82 24.00 1.28
N PRO A 311 12.75 23.55 1.95
CA PRO A 311 11.53 24.34 2.08
C PRO A 311 11.85 25.66 2.79
N LYS A 312 11.47 26.78 2.19
CA LYS A 312 11.74 28.12 2.72
C LYS A 312 10.61 28.62 3.65
N SER A 313 9.40 28.13 3.43
CA SER A 313 8.16 28.60 4.05
C SER A 313 7.86 27.90 5.39
N PHE A 314 8.76 28.04 6.38
CA PHE A 314 8.58 27.47 7.73
C PHE A 314 7.46 28.13 8.54
N ASP A 315 6.98 29.30 8.12
CA ASP A 315 5.90 30.03 8.80
C ASP A 315 4.62 29.21 8.91
N HIS A 316 4.37 28.32 7.95
CA HIS A 316 3.18 27.46 7.90
C HIS A 316 3.39 26.10 8.58
N ALA A 317 4.60 25.81 9.09
CA ALA A 317 4.90 24.53 9.73
C ALA A 317 4.00 24.25 10.95
N LYS A 318 3.66 25.29 11.73
CA LYS A 318 2.76 25.14 12.88
C LYS A 318 1.34 24.72 12.48
N LEU A 319 0.86 25.21 11.33
CA LEU A 319 -0.45 24.86 10.78
C LEU A 319 -0.48 23.43 10.24
N LEU A 320 0.66 22.95 9.70
CA LEU A 320 0.79 21.61 9.15
C LEU A 320 1.09 20.52 10.19
N LEU A 321 1.39 20.91 11.43
CA LEU A 321 1.71 19.98 12.53
C LEU A 321 0.60 18.96 12.83
N PRO A 322 -0.68 19.34 13.03
CA PRO A 322 -1.75 18.36 13.26
C PRO A 322 -1.94 17.43 12.05
N THR A 323 -1.80 17.95 10.84
CA THR A 323 -1.98 17.18 9.61
C THR A 323 -0.85 16.17 9.41
N SER A 324 0.40 16.56 9.65
CA SER A 324 1.54 15.64 9.55
C SER A 324 1.46 14.52 10.58
N ALA A 325 1.00 14.80 11.80
CA ALA A 325 0.71 13.77 12.80
C ALA A 325 -0.41 12.80 12.33
N LEU A 326 -1.49 13.33 11.74
CA LEU A 326 -2.59 12.53 11.20
C LEU A 326 -2.11 11.62 10.05
N ILE A 327 -1.37 12.18 9.09
CA ILE A 327 -0.81 11.43 7.96
C ILE A 327 0.13 10.32 8.47
N THR A 328 0.96 10.62 9.47
CA THR A 328 1.84 9.63 10.10
C THR A 328 1.04 8.47 10.72
N GLY A 329 -0.01 8.78 11.48
CA GLY A 329 -0.89 7.75 12.07
C GLY A 329 -1.58 6.87 11.02
N VAL A 330 -2.09 7.48 9.95
CA VAL A 330 -2.69 6.76 8.82
C VAL A 330 -1.66 5.89 8.08
N ALA A 331 -0.46 6.42 7.80
CA ALA A 331 0.60 5.68 7.13
C ALA A 331 1.01 4.42 7.93
N ILE A 332 1.08 4.54 9.25
CA ILE A 332 1.38 3.42 10.15
C ILE A 332 0.28 2.36 10.10
N LEU A 333 -0.99 2.76 10.15
CA LEU A 333 -2.14 1.84 10.10
C LEU A 333 -2.17 1.07 8.77
N VAL A 334 -1.96 1.77 7.64
CA VAL A 334 -1.90 1.15 6.31
C VAL A 334 -0.72 0.18 6.19
N ARG A 335 0.45 0.55 6.73
CA ARG A 335 1.66 -0.29 6.68
C ARG A 335 1.48 -1.59 7.48
N HIS A 336 0.76 -1.55 8.60
CA HIS A 336 0.46 -2.75 9.40
C HIS A 336 -0.42 -3.76 8.65
N HIS A 337 -1.39 -3.32 7.85
CA HIS A 337 -2.26 -4.24 7.11
C HIS A 337 -1.52 -5.02 6.00
N CYS A 338 -0.38 -4.51 5.53
CA CYS A 338 0.45 -5.19 4.53
C CYS A 338 1.42 -6.23 5.13
N HIS A 339 1.54 -6.29 6.46
CA HIS A 339 2.38 -7.25 7.19
C HIS A 339 1.53 -8.39 7.78
#